data_AF-A0AAQ3V930-F1
#
_entry.id   AF-A0AAQ3V930-F1
#
_cell.length_a   1.000
_cell.length_b   1.000
_cell.length_c   1.000
_cell.angle_alpha   90.00
_cell.angle_beta   90.00
_cell.angle_gamma   90.00
#
_symmetry.space_group_name_H-M   'P 1'
#
loop_
_entity.id
_entity.type
_entity.pdbx_description
1 polymer ?
#
loop_
_entity_poly.entity_id
_entity_poly.type
_entity_poly.pdbx_seq_one_letter_code
_entity_poly.pdbx_strand_id
1 'polypeptide(L)'
;MIRRTVLGLGAAMVWIASAAAQESPPSYQADPTTYKVIFEDQNFRVIAGTWKKGTTDKPHSHPVPFVVYALSDCVLRLHNPDGTVYCR
;
A
#
# COMPACT_ATOMS: atom_id res chain seq x y z
N MET A 1 0.04 -67.68 3.06
CA MET A 1 -0.90 -66.57 3.32
C MET A 1 -0.44 -65.82 4.56
N ILE A 2 -0.11 -64.54 4.43
CA ILE A 2 -0.47 -63.43 5.33
C ILE A 2 0.12 -62.18 4.67
N ARG A 3 -0.80 -61.40 4.12
CA ARG A 3 -0.63 -60.21 3.31
C ARG A 3 -0.55 -59.04 4.29
N ARG A 4 0.63 -58.44 4.44
CA ARG A 4 0.81 -57.23 5.25
C ARG A 4 0.71 -56.03 4.32
N THR A 5 -0.41 -55.32 4.42
CA THR A 5 -0.67 -54.10 3.70
C THR A 5 -0.90 -52.98 4.71
N VAL A 6 -0.43 -51.79 4.34
CA VAL A 6 -0.79 -50.44 4.83
C VAL A 6 -0.10 -49.97 6.12
N LEU A 7 0.75 -48.95 5.99
CA LEU A 7 0.44 -47.62 6.55
C LEU A 7 1.26 -46.56 5.79
N GLY A 8 0.55 -45.78 4.97
CA GLY A 8 1.11 -44.60 4.32
C GLY A 8 1.22 -43.45 5.32
N LEU A 9 2.36 -42.77 5.33
CA LEU A 9 2.49 -41.42 5.85
C LEU A 9 2.97 -40.52 4.71
N GLY A 10 2.04 -40.08 3.87
CA GLY A 10 2.24 -38.90 3.04
C GLY A 10 1.99 -37.67 3.90
N ALA A 11 3.05 -37.06 4.43
CA ALA A 11 2.95 -35.78 5.12
C ALA A 11 2.63 -34.69 4.09
N ALA A 12 1.35 -34.33 3.96
CA ALA A 12 0.94 -33.15 3.21
C ALA A 12 1.34 -31.91 4.01
N MET A 13 2.46 -31.26 3.65
CA MET A 13 2.78 -29.92 4.15
C MET A 13 1.77 -28.93 3.56
N VAL A 14 0.79 -28.55 4.37
CA VAL A 14 -0.05 -27.39 4.11
C VAL A 14 0.81 -26.16 4.31
N TRP A 15 1.22 -25.53 3.21
CA TRP A 15 1.85 -24.22 3.23
C TRP A 15 0.80 -23.19 3.66
N ILE A 16 0.79 -22.86 4.95
CA ILE A 16 0.05 -21.69 5.44
C ILE A 16 0.79 -20.47 4.91
N ALA A 17 0.38 -19.97 3.75
CA ALA A 17 0.82 -18.67 3.27
C ALA A 17 0.34 -17.62 4.27
N SER A 18 1.24 -17.13 5.12
CA SER A 18 0.98 -15.95 5.92
C SER A 18 0.79 -14.79 4.95
N ALA A 19 -0.40 -14.17 4.97
CA ALA A 19 -0.65 -12.93 4.27
C ALA A 19 0.13 -11.81 4.99
N ALA A 20 1.44 -11.72 4.72
CA ALA A 20 2.21 -10.56 5.12
C ALA A 20 1.61 -9.35 4.40
N ALA A 21 1.17 -8.34 5.17
CA ALA A 21 0.72 -7.08 4.61
C ALA A 21 1.86 -6.52 3.76
N GLN A 22 1.64 -6.46 2.45
CA GLN A 22 2.65 -5.97 1.52
C GLN A 22 2.82 -4.47 1.78
N GLU A 23 3.99 -4.07 2.29
CA GLU A 23 4.30 -2.65 2.49
C GLU A 23 4.21 -1.95 1.14
N SER A 24 3.17 -1.13 0.96
CA SER A 24 3.04 -0.33 -0.25
C SER A 24 4.09 0.78 -0.23
N PRO A 25 4.70 1.11 -1.37
CA PRO A 25 5.71 2.15 -1.44
C PRO A 25 5.13 3.52 -1.04
N PRO A 26 5.96 4.49 -0.62
CA PRO A 26 5.53 5.85 -0.41
C PRO A 26 5.09 6.53 -1.73
N SER A 27 4.27 7.58 -1.61
CA SER A 27 3.61 8.27 -2.74
C SER A 27 4.55 8.63 -3.90
N TYR A 28 5.69 9.23 -3.61
CA TYR A 28 6.68 9.67 -4.61
C TYR A 28 7.40 8.52 -5.33
N GLN A 29 7.38 7.31 -4.78
CA GLN A 29 7.89 6.11 -5.45
C GLN A 29 6.78 5.40 -6.24
N ALA A 30 5.57 5.34 -5.68
CA ALA A 30 4.41 4.72 -6.32
C ALA A 30 3.98 5.49 -7.59
N ASP A 31 3.92 6.83 -7.49
CA ASP A 31 3.56 7.70 -8.60
C ASP A 31 4.46 8.94 -8.73
N PRO A 32 5.65 8.78 -9.33
CA PRO A 32 6.57 9.91 -9.56
C PRO A 32 6.04 10.93 -10.58
N THR A 33 4.95 10.63 -11.28
CA THR A 33 4.32 11.58 -12.22
C THR A 33 3.42 12.58 -11.51
N THR A 34 2.80 12.17 -10.40
CA THR A 34 1.93 12.99 -9.55
C THR A 34 2.69 13.66 -8.40
N TYR A 35 3.69 12.97 -7.84
CA TYR A 35 4.41 13.41 -6.65
C TYR A 35 5.89 13.66 -6.93
N LYS A 36 6.40 14.82 -6.49
CA LYS A 36 7.80 15.19 -6.60
C LYS A 36 8.36 15.59 -5.25
N VAL A 37 9.48 15.00 -4.85
CA VAL A 37 10.24 15.47 -3.68
C VAL A 37 10.89 16.79 -4.05
N ILE A 38 10.54 17.87 -3.33
CA ILE A 38 11.06 19.23 -3.60
C ILE A 38 12.03 19.70 -2.51
N PHE A 39 12.04 19.05 -1.36
CA PHE A 39 12.98 19.27 -0.27
C PHE A 39 13.07 18.01 0.60
N GLU A 40 14.25 17.72 1.12
CA GLU A 40 14.47 16.64 2.08
C GLU A 40 15.71 16.95 2.93
N ASP A 41 15.58 16.76 4.24
CA ASP A 41 16.69 16.77 5.19
C ASP A 41 16.55 15.61 6.21
N GLN A 42 17.33 15.65 7.29
CA GLN A 42 17.29 14.62 8.34
C GLN A 42 15.99 14.59 9.16
N ASN A 43 15.18 15.65 9.09
CA ASN A 43 14.00 15.83 9.92
C ASN A 43 12.72 15.58 9.13
N PHE A 44 12.63 16.11 7.91
CA PHE A 44 11.41 15.99 7.11
C PHE A 44 11.65 16.06 5.60
N ARG A 45 10.61 15.65 4.88
CA ARG A 45 10.52 15.71 3.43
C ARG A 45 9.32 16.55 3.02
N VAL A 46 9.48 17.40 2.02
CA VAL A 46 8.38 18.11 1.36
C VAL A 46 8.15 17.50 -0.01
N ILE A 47 6.92 17.06 -0.25
CA ILE A 47 6.49 16.45 -1.50
C ILE A 47 5.41 17.34 -2.13
N ALA A 48 5.67 17.83 -3.33
CA ALA A 48 4.65 18.48 -4.13
C ALA A 48 3.78 17.41 -4.82
N GLY A 49 2.49 17.39 -4.50
CA GLY A 49 1.49 16.60 -5.21
C GLY A 49 0.70 17.47 -6.19
N THR A 50 0.58 17.04 -7.44
CA THR A 50 -0.25 17.72 -8.45
C THR A 50 -1.15 16.70 -9.13
N TRP A 51 -2.38 16.60 -8.64
CA TRP A 51 -3.37 15.66 -9.18
C TRP A 51 -4.10 16.24 -10.39
N LYS A 52 -4.35 15.39 -11.39
CA LYS A 52 -5.26 15.72 -12.48
C LYS A 52 -6.71 15.51 -12.02
N LYS A 53 -7.61 16.43 -12.38
CA LYS A 53 -9.03 16.30 -12.06
C LYS A 53 -9.61 15.01 -12.64
N GLY A 54 -10.33 14.26 -11.80
CA GLY A 54 -11.03 13.04 -12.20
C GLY A 54 -10.17 11.79 -12.34
N THR A 55 -8.90 11.84 -11.94
CA THR A 55 -8.02 10.66 -11.92
C THR A 55 -7.94 10.05 -10.53
N THR A 56 -7.84 8.73 -10.48
CA THR A 56 -7.51 7.99 -9.26
C THR A 56 -6.00 7.85 -9.16
N ASP A 57 -5.46 8.17 -7.99
CA ASP A 57 -4.05 8.01 -7.69
C ASP A 57 -3.66 6.53 -7.57
N LYS A 58 -2.37 6.22 -7.73
CA LYS A 58 -1.87 4.87 -7.51
C LYS A 58 -1.87 4.55 -6.01
N PRO A 59 -2.25 3.32 -5.61
CA PRO A 59 -2.15 2.89 -4.21
C PRO A 59 -0.75 3.06 -3.65
N HIS A 60 -0.63 3.64 -2.47
CA HIS A 60 0.63 3.89 -1.77
C HIS A 60 0.39 4.03 -0.27
N SER A 61 1.46 3.98 0.52
CA SER A 61 1.42 4.16 1.98
C SER A 61 2.06 5.47 2.43
N HIS A 62 1.75 5.86 3.67
CA HIS A 62 2.44 6.94 4.38
C HIS A 62 3.11 6.37 5.64
N PRO A 63 4.38 5.90 5.54
CA PRO A 63 5.04 5.12 6.59
C PRO A 63 5.48 5.95 7.81
N VAL A 64 5.35 7.27 7.76
CA VAL A 64 5.73 8.20 8.81
C VAL A 64 4.62 9.24 9.03
N PRO A 65 4.52 9.86 10.22
CA PRO A 65 3.59 10.96 10.45
C PRO A 65 3.78 12.09 9.43
N PHE A 66 2.66 12.63 8.93
CA PHE A 66 2.67 13.64 7.89
C PHE A 66 1.47 14.57 8.00
N VAL A 67 1.53 15.68 7.27
CA VAL A 67 0.43 16.64 7.13
C VAL A 67 0.26 16.98 5.65
N VAL A 68 -0.98 17.25 5.23
CA VAL A 68 -1.32 17.65 3.86
C VAL A 68 -1.87 19.07 3.90
N TYR A 69 -1.27 19.95 3.09
CA TYR A 69 -1.76 21.31 2.86
C TYR A 69 -2.22 21.44 1.41
N ALA A 70 -3.46 21.87 1.20
CA ALA A 70 -3.98 22.18 -0.11
C ALA A 70 -3.61 23.62 -0.47
N LEU A 71 -2.89 23.80 -1.59
CA LEU A 71 -2.53 25.13 -2.11
C LEU A 71 -3.59 25.71 -3.05
N SER A 72 -4.56 24.90 -3.46
CA SER A 72 -5.69 25.25 -4.31
C SER A 72 -6.92 24.44 -3.89
N ASP A 73 -8.11 24.89 -4.30
CA ASP A 73 -9.34 24.15 -4.08
C ASP A 73 -9.21 22.72 -4.64
N CYS A 74 -9.35 21.74 -3.76
CA CYS A 74 -9.19 20.33 -4.08
C CYS A 74 -10.21 19.54 -3.26
N VAL A 75 -11.01 18.72 -3.93
CA VAL A 75 -11.89 17.75 -3.27
C VAL A 75 -11.27 16.38 -3.49
N LEU A 76 -10.85 15.74 -2.41
CA LEU A 76 -10.23 14.42 -2.44
C LEU A 76 -11.19 13.38 -1.88
N ARG A 77 -11.25 12.22 -2.55
CA ARG A 77 -11.88 11.01 -2.00
C ARG A 77 -10.79 10.02 -1.65
N LEU A 78 -10.64 9.77 -0.36
CA LEU A 78 -9.66 8.83 0.18
C LEU A 78 -10.33 7.47 0.28
N HIS A 79 -9.74 6.46 -0.36
CA HIS A 79 -10.20 5.08 -0.34
C HIS A 79 -9.25 4.25 0.51
N ASN A 80 -9.76 3.71 1.62
CA ASN A 80 -8.97 2.84 2.49
C ASN A 80 -9.03 1.37 2.03
N PRO A 81 -8.07 0.53 2.45
CA PRO A 81 -8.06 -0.91 2.14
C PRO A 81 -9.31 -1.66 2.61
N ASP A 82 -9.97 -1.18 3.66
CA ASP A 82 -11.21 -1.75 4.20
C ASP A 82 -12.48 -1.33 3.42
N GLY A 83 -12.32 -0.53 2.36
CA GLY A 83 -13.42 0.00 1.55
C GLY A 83 -14.10 1.25 2.10
N THR A 84 -13.68 1.77 3.26
CA THR A 84 -14.17 3.06 3.75
C THR A 84 -13.71 4.21 2.86
N VAL A 85 -14.60 5.19 2.66
CA VAL A 85 -14.34 6.36 1.81
C VAL A 85 -14.57 7.64 2.59
N TYR A 86 -13.60 8.55 2.55
CA TYR A 86 -13.70 9.88 3.18
C TYR A 86 -13.55 10.97 2.13
N CYS A 87 -14.42 11.98 2.19
CA CYS A 87 -14.32 13.17 1.37
C CYS A 87 -13.64 14.26 2.21
N ARG A 88 -12.52 14.80 1.72
CA ARG A 88 -11.84 15.95 2.30
C ARG A 88 -11.94 17.14 1.35
#